data_AF-A0A1Y3PNZ5-F1
#
_entry.id   AF-A0A1Y3PNZ5-F1
#
_cell.length_a   1.000
_cell.length_b   1.000
_cell.length_c   1.000
_cell.angle_alpha   90.00
_cell.angle_beta   90.00
_cell.angle_gamma   90.00
#
_symmetry.space_group_name_H-M   'P 1'
#
loop_
_entity.id
_entity.type
_entity.pdbx_description
1 polymer ?
#
loop_
_entity_poly.entity_id
_entity_poly.type
_entity_poly.pdbx_seq_one_letter_code
_entity_poly.pdbx_strand_id
1 'polypeptide(L)'
;MWKMDVTKKVLEAIQRHRSDGCLPNAPISPRSLMYTYGTDEEFWEIVADLEKEFGITFDGDEVMDMGEMTVRSFIELVVKKVEKQKGDQGV
;
A
#
# COMPACT_ATOMS: atom_id res chain seq x y z
N MET A 1 15.88 -1.47 -9.83
CA MET A 1 14.82 -1.52 -10.84
C MET A 1 13.49 -1.99 -10.24
N TRP A 2 13.48 -3.07 -9.46
CA TRP A 2 12.28 -3.63 -8.82
C TRP A 2 11.51 -2.76 -7.81
N LYS A 3 12.15 -1.80 -7.11
CA LYS A 3 11.45 -0.86 -6.20
C LYS A 3 10.45 0.03 -6.94
N MET A 4 10.71 0.34 -8.21
CA MET A 4 9.78 1.11 -9.05
C MET A 4 8.54 0.27 -9.39
N ASP A 5 8.67 -1.05 -9.58
CA ASP A 5 7.53 -1.93 -9.86
C ASP A 5 6.61 -2.05 -8.63
N VAL A 6 7.17 -2.22 -7.43
CA VAL A 6 6.38 -2.27 -6.18
C VAL A 6 5.65 -0.95 -5.96
N THR A 7 6.35 0.17 -6.10
CA THR A 7 5.76 1.51 -5.94
C THR A 7 4.57 1.70 -6.89
N LYS A 8 4.73 1.33 -8.16
CA LYS A 8 3.67 1.45 -9.17
C LYS A 8 2.42 0.64 -8.78
N LYS A 9 2.61 -0.61 -8.36
CA LYS A 9 1.53 -1.52 -7.97
C LYS A 9 0.77 -1.06 -6.73
N VAL A 10 1.48 -0.51 -5.73
CA VAL A 10 0.84 0.10 -4.56
C VAL A 10 -0.04 1.28 -4.97
N LEU A 11 0.47 2.17 -5.83
CA LEU A 11 -0.32 3.31 -6.33
C LEU A 11 -1.52 2.87 -7.16
N GLU A 12 -1.38 1.83 -7.99
CA GLU A 12 -2.49 1.24 -8.75
C GLU A 12 -3.57 0.63 -7.83
N ALA A 13 -3.17 -0.01 -6.73
CA ALA A 13 -4.11 -0.56 -5.75
C ALA A 13 -4.87 0.56 -5.03
N ILE A 14 -4.17 1.59 -4.54
CA ILE A 14 -4.82 2.77 -3.94
C ILE A 14 -5.79 3.42 -4.92
N GLN A 15 -5.39 3.57 -6.19
CA GLN A 15 -6.24 4.18 -7.21
C GLN A 15 -7.49 3.35 -7.54
N ARG A 16 -7.44 2.03 -7.36
CA ARG A 16 -8.58 1.12 -7.61
C ARG A 16 -9.64 1.22 -6.53
N HIS A 17 -9.21 1.35 -5.28
CA HIS A 17 -10.07 1.24 -4.10
C HIS A 17 -10.44 2.60 -3.49
N ARG A 18 -9.82 3.68 -3.94
CA ARG A 18 -10.14 5.02 -3.44
C ARG A 18 -11.58 5.43 -3.77
N SER A 19 -12.25 6.05 -2.80
CA SER A 19 -13.63 6.54 -2.89
C SER A 19 -13.75 8.03 -2.63
N ASP A 20 -12.64 8.77 -2.56
CA ASP A 20 -12.66 10.20 -2.33
C ASP A 20 -13.40 10.95 -3.47
N GLY A 21 -14.65 11.32 -3.17
CA GLY A 21 -15.57 11.90 -4.14
C GLY A 21 -15.15 13.28 -4.69
N CYS A 22 -14.13 13.91 -4.11
CA CYS A 22 -13.68 15.23 -4.51
C CYS A 22 -12.81 15.19 -5.78
N LEU A 23 -11.95 14.17 -5.95
CA LEU A 23 -10.99 14.12 -7.06
C LEU A 23 -10.61 12.67 -7.45
N PRO A 24 -11.54 11.89 -8.03
CA PRO A 24 -11.31 10.48 -8.37
C PRO A 24 -10.14 10.22 -9.33
N ASN A 25 -9.66 11.26 -10.04
CA ASN A 25 -8.53 11.19 -10.96
C ASN A 25 -7.33 12.05 -10.53
N ALA A 26 -7.34 12.65 -9.33
CA ALA A 26 -6.17 13.40 -8.88
C ALA A 26 -4.98 12.46 -8.64
N PRO A 27 -3.76 12.88 -8.98
CA PRO A 27 -2.57 12.10 -8.67
C PRO A 27 -2.47 11.82 -7.18
N ILE A 28 -2.20 10.56 -6.83
CA ILE A 28 -1.90 10.16 -5.46
C ILE A 28 -0.57 10.79 -5.05
N SER A 29 -0.60 11.66 -4.05
CA SER A 29 0.59 12.30 -3.49
C SER A 29 1.24 11.38 -2.44
N PRO A 30 2.56 11.15 -2.51
CA PRO A 30 3.29 10.39 -1.50
C PRO A 30 3.25 11.01 -0.09
N ARG A 31 2.89 12.29 0.04
CA ARG A 31 2.80 13.00 1.33
C ARG A 31 1.40 12.97 1.93
N SER A 32 0.40 12.52 1.18
CA SER A 32 -0.96 12.42 1.70
C SER A 32 -1.08 11.24 2.65
N LEU A 33 -2.02 11.36 3.60
CA LEU A 33 -2.41 10.29 4.50
C LEU A 33 -3.33 9.30 3.79
N MET A 34 -3.27 8.02 4.16
CA MET A 34 -4.05 6.96 3.49
C MET A 34 -5.56 7.22 3.61
N TYR A 35 -6.03 7.69 4.76
CA TYR A 35 -7.45 8.03 4.97
C TYR A 35 -7.99 9.09 4.01
N THR A 36 -7.12 9.87 3.35
CA THR A 36 -7.58 10.89 2.39
C THR A 36 -8.13 10.27 1.12
N TYR A 37 -7.83 9.00 0.87
CA TYR A 37 -8.25 8.29 -0.34
C TYR A 37 -9.41 7.32 -0.13
N GLY A 38 -9.78 6.98 1.11
CA GLY A 38 -10.85 6.02 1.33
C GLY A 38 -11.14 5.73 2.80
N THR A 39 -11.99 4.75 3.01
CA THR A 39 -12.40 4.21 4.32
C THR A 39 -11.42 3.15 4.83
N ASP A 40 -11.55 2.78 6.11
CA ASP A 40 -10.75 1.68 6.69
C ASP A 40 -10.99 0.35 5.95
N GLU A 41 -12.23 0.08 5.53
CA GLU A 41 -12.59 -1.13 4.78
C GLU A 41 -11.84 -1.20 3.45
N GLU A 42 -11.88 -0.12 2.67
CA GLU A 42 -11.17 0.00 1.38
C GLU A 42 -9.65 -0.10 1.56
N PHE A 43 -9.12 0.40 2.67
CA PHE A 43 -7.71 0.23 3.00
C PHE A 43 -7.33 -1.22 3.26
N TRP A 44 -8.16 -1.99 3.98
CA TRP A 44 -7.92 -3.42 4.15
C TRP A 44 -8.08 -4.21 2.84
N GLU A 45 -8.95 -3.77 1.93
CA GLU A 45 -9.02 -4.33 0.57
C GLU A 45 -7.73 -4.06 -0.24
N ILE A 46 -7.16 -2.85 -0.13
CA ILE A 46 -5.84 -2.52 -0.71
C ILE A 46 -4.77 -3.46 -0.15
N VAL A 47 -4.75 -3.66 1.18
CA VAL A 47 -3.79 -4.56 1.84
C VAL A 47 -3.93 -5.98 1.29
N ALA A 48 -5.14 -6.54 1.27
CA ALA A 48 -5.40 -7.89 0.78
C ALA A 48 -4.99 -8.09 -0.70
N ASP A 49 -5.22 -7.09 -1.55
CA ASP A 49 -4.79 -7.12 -2.95
C ASP A 49 -3.26 -7.17 -3.07
N LEU A 50 -2.54 -6.41 -2.24
CA LEU A 50 -1.07 -6.38 -2.26
C LEU A 50 -0.46 -7.64 -1.65
N GLU A 51 -1.08 -8.21 -0.61
CA GLU A 51 -0.71 -9.52 -0.07
C GLU A 51 -0.78 -10.60 -1.15
N LYS A 52 -1.88 -10.62 -1.91
CA LYS A 52 -2.05 -11.57 -3.02
C LYS A 52 -1.09 -11.31 -4.19
N GLU A 53 -0.91 -10.05 -4.58
CA GLU A 53 -0.04 -9.66 -5.71
C GLU A 53 1.42 -10.03 -5.45
N PHE A 54 1.91 -9.82 -4.22
CA PHE A 54 3.31 -10.05 -3.88
C PHE A 54 3.57 -11.34 -3.12
N GLY A 55 2.53 -12.04 -2.66
CA GLY A 55 2.64 -13.22 -1.81
C GLY A 55 3.11 -12.90 -0.39
N ILE A 56 2.94 -11.68 0.09
CA ILE A 56 3.34 -11.23 1.43
C ILE A 56 2.16 -11.28 2.40
N THR A 57 2.44 -11.16 3.70
CA THR A 57 1.41 -10.94 4.74
C THR A 57 1.80 -9.79 5.64
N PHE A 58 0.83 -8.96 6.00
CA PHE A 58 0.97 -7.89 6.98
C PHE A 58 0.37 -8.34 8.30
N ASP A 59 1.07 -8.08 9.40
CA ASP A 59 0.48 -8.23 10.72
C ASP A 59 -0.36 -6.99 11.04
N GLY A 60 -1.50 -7.16 11.70
CA GLY A 60 -2.40 -6.03 12.04
C GLY A 60 -1.72 -4.92 12.85
N ASP A 61 -0.67 -5.26 13.61
CA ASP A 61 0.13 -4.30 14.38
C ASP A 61 1.15 -3.52 13.51
N GLU A 62 1.53 -4.04 12.33
CA GLU A 62 2.46 -3.38 11.42
C GLU A 62 1.77 -2.36 10.51
N VAL A 63 0.51 -2.63 10.19
CA VAL A 63 -0.37 -1.70 9.49
C VAL A 63 -1.00 -0.78 10.53
N MET A 64 -0.16 0.06 11.17
CA MET A 64 -0.62 1.07 12.13
C MET A 64 -1.75 1.92 11.54
N ASP A 65 -2.58 2.47 12.43
CA ASP A 65 -3.75 3.32 12.15
C ASP A 65 -3.65 4.08 10.81
N MET A 66 -4.55 3.74 9.88
CA MET A 66 -4.64 4.37 8.55
C MET A 66 -4.69 5.91 8.65
N GLY A 67 -5.24 6.43 9.76
CA GLY A 67 -5.32 7.86 10.06
C GLY A 67 -3.96 8.58 10.10
N GLU A 68 -2.89 7.87 10.48
CA GLU A 68 -1.54 8.44 10.65
C GLU A 68 -0.56 7.99 9.55
N MET A 69 -0.93 7.00 8.74
CA MET A 69 -0.05 6.45 7.72
C MET A 69 -0.04 7.31 6.46
N THR A 70 1.16 7.74 6.01
CA THR A 70 1.31 8.37 4.70
C THR A 70 1.42 7.33 3.59
N VAL A 71 1.05 7.70 2.35
CA VAL A 71 1.25 6.85 1.16
C VAL A 71 2.70 6.41 1.02
N ARG A 72 3.67 7.31 1.28
CA ARG A 72 5.09 6.97 1.26
C ARG A 72 5.43 5.89 2.29
N SER A 73 4.99 6.07 3.53
CA SER A 73 5.24 5.10 4.61
C SER A 73 4.65 3.73 4.27
N PHE A 74 3.46 3.70 3.67
CA PHE A 74 2.83 2.48 3.20
C PHE A 74 3.64 1.79 2.10
N ILE A 75 4.09 2.55 1.08
CA ILE A 75 4.96 2.02 0.02
C ILE A 75 6.26 1.44 0.60
N GLU A 76 6.89 2.14 1.54
CA GLU A 76 8.13 1.69 2.18
C GLU A 76 7.91 0.40 2.98
N LEU A 77 6.77 0.26 3.67
CA LEU A 77 6.38 -0.96 4.38
C LEU A 77 6.23 -2.14 3.41
N VAL A 78 5.50 -1.95 2.31
CA VAL A 78 5.30 -2.98 1.28
C VAL A 78 6.65 -3.39 0.67
N VAL A 79 7.50 -2.42 0.31
CA VAL A 79 8.85 -2.69 -0.22
C VAL A 79 9.67 -3.53 0.76
N LYS A 80 9.65 -3.18 2.05
CA LYS A 80 10.37 -3.92 3.10
C LYS A 80 9.87 -5.36 3.25
N LYS A 81 8.56 -5.59 3.15
CA LYS A 81 7.97 -6.93 3.19
C LYS A 81 8.38 -7.78 1.99
N VAL A 82 8.31 -7.22 0.78
CA VAL A 82 8.76 -7.89 -0.45
C VAL A 82 10.27 -8.17 -0.42
N GLU A 83 11.09 -7.24 0.13
CA GLU A 83 12.53 -7.46 0.38
C GLU A 83 12.78 -8.65 1.27
N LYS A 84 12.11 -8.71 2.42
CA LYS A 84 12.29 -9.79 3.39
C LYS A 84 11.92 -11.15 2.81
N GLN A 85 10.77 -11.25 2.15
CA GLN A 85 10.32 -12.51 1.55
C GLN A 85 11.30 -13.04 0.49
N LYS A 86 11.85 -12.16 -0.36
CA LYS A 86 12.83 -12.55 -1.38
C LYS A 86 14.18 -12.93 -0.78
N GLY A 87 14.57 -12.28 0.32
CA GLY A 87 15.75 -12.67 1.10
C GLY A 87 15.61 -14.07 1.70
N ASP A 88 14.41 -14.40 2.21
CA ASP A 88 14.12 -15.69 2.81
C ASP A 88 13.96 -16.83 1.78
N GLN A 89 13.60 -16.52 0.52
CA GLN A 89 13.55 -17.48 -0.60
C GLN A 89 14.91 -17.72 -1.28
N GLY A 90 15.98 -17.04 -0.82
CA GLY A 90 17.33 -17.09 -1.38
C GLY A 90 18.31 -18.03 -0.66
N VAL A 91 17.82 -18.99 0.13
CA VAL A 91 18.63 -20.04 0.80
C VAL A 91 18.16 -21.43 0.37
#